data_AF-A0A7D9JCM4-F1
#
_entry.id   AF-A0A7D9JCM4-F1
#
_cell.length_a   1.000
_cell.length_b   1.000
_cell.length_c   1.000
_cell.angle_alpha   90.00
_cell.angle_beta   90.00
_cell.angle_gamma   90.00
#
_symmetry.space_group_name_H-M   'P 1'
#
loop_
_entity.id
_entity.type
_entity.pdbx_description
1 polymer ?
#
loop_
_entity_poly.entity_id
_entity_poly.type
_entity_poly.pdbx_seq_one_letter_code
_entity_poly.pdbx_strand_id
1 'polypeptide(L)'
;VLPLTENIFNSLRTSGTKRPISIIEVIKNIAKGMKCKEITKYFTLDKEGNPLKSHPAVPPEDAKWCHDFMYDSDPPVTFHRACLILRRRLFPFHYDPYPWVKGRDETNVEVLKSLMAIYLHRAEVQNLRGLKEDPADFNSHLYQPELGGKNKQSVPDCERIISPGVFKFLEKKGHTSGATVLKLLHNWHKAVDGRGLSEDQRSTYCEELKCWLLDDWMPWHREVKDYSQIDVNRPVKGICGLTREVIVSLLANLESRELRRIEYIQRNIKPRSSSTDDVESFISLLHEILGLNFDLKQVFSELPKILNEFRKKTDKDLQFYY
;
A
#
# COMPACT_ATOMS: atom_id res chain seq x y z
N VAL A 1 1.76 -13.96 -3.79
CA VAL A 1 2.86 -13.24 -3.12
C VAL A 1 2.22 -12.15 -2.27
N LEU A 2 2.22 -12.32 -0.94
CA LEU A 2 1.44 -11.51 0.00
C LEU A 2 2.33 -10.52 0.78
N PRO A 3 1.80 -9.34 1.15
CA PRO A 3 2.53 -8.16 1.58
C PRO A 3 2.95 -8.28 3.06
N LEU A 4 3.88 -9.18 3.36
CA LEU A 4 4.51 -9.30 4.68
C LEU A 4 5.34 -8.05 5.07
N THR A 5 5.55 -7.12 4.14
CA THR A 5 6.46 -5.97 4.28
C THR A 5 5.79 -4.64 4.60
N GLU A 6 4.46 -4.50 4.55
CA GLU A 6 3.89 -3.14 4.57
C GLU A 6 3.73 -2.55 5.97
N ASN A 7 3.75 -3.40 7.01
CA ASN A 7 2.94 -3.07 8.18
C ASN A 7 3.70 -3.25 9.51
N ILE A 8 4.64 -4.21 9.62
CA ILE A 8 5.76 -4.14 10.60
C ILE A 8 6.57 -2.85 10.36
N PHE A 9 6.63 -2.40 9.11
CA PHE A 9 7.32 -1.18 8.72
C PHE A 9 6.57 0.11 9.08
N ASN A 10 5.30 0.13 9.48
CA ASN A 10 4.68 1.38 9.93
C ASN A 10 5.36 1.97 11.18
N SER A 11 5.95 1.13 12.03
CA SER A 11 6.77 1.58 13.17
C SER A 11 8.21 1.98 12.78
N LEU A 12 8.70 1.56 11.61
CA LEU A 12 10.02 1.92 11.07
C LEU A 12 9.93 3.02 9.98
N ARG A 13 8.72 3.29 9.45
CA ARG A 13 8.36 4.32 8.46
C ARG A 13 8.54 5.72 9.00
N THR A 14 8.51 5.90 10.31
CA THR A 14 8.86 7.18 10.94
C THR A 14 10.36 7.51 10.88
N SER A 15 11.19 6.58 10.37
CA SER A 15 12.64 6.78 10.18
C SER A 15 13.05 6.99 8.72
N GLY A 16 12.14 6.82 7.75
CA GLY A 16 12.36 7.18 6.35
C GLY A 16 11.92 8.62 6.11
N THR A 17 12.84 9.49 5.68
CA THR A 17 12.60 10.94 5.54
C THR A 17 11.62 11.35 4.45
N LYS A 18 10.93 10.41 3.76
CA LYS A 18 9.97 10.71 2.68
C LYS A 18 8.73 9.84 2.76
N ARG A 19 7.55 10.47 2.61
CA ARG A 19 6.21 9.89 2.82
C ARG A 19 5.68 9.15 1.59
N PRO A 20 4.86 8.09 1.73
CA PRO A 20 4.09 7.55 0.63
C PRO A 20 2.99 8.56 0.29
N ILE A 21 2.69 8.75 -0.99
CA ILE A 21 1.68 9.72 -1.42
C ILE A 21 0.66 9.01 -2.29
N SER A 22 -0.57 8.93 -1.78
CA SER A 22 -1.74 8.45 -2.52
C SER A 22 -2.68 9.59 -2.81
N ILE A 23 -3.20 9.64 -4.04
CA ILE A 23 -4.25 10.61 -4.41
C ILE A 23 -5.50 10.48 -3.52
N ILE A 24 -5.80 9.26 -3.03
CA ILE A 24 -6.93 8.97 -2.15
C ILE A 24 -6.69 9.59 -0.76
N GLU A 25 -5.46 9.56 -0.27
CA GLU A 25 -5.12 10.15 1.03
C GLU A 25 -5.15 11.68 0.99
N VAL A 26 -4.69 12.28 -0.11
CA VAL A 26 -4.84 13.72 -0.37
C VAL A 26 -6.32 14.11 -0.30
N ILE A 27 -7.20 13.37 -0.97
CA ILE A 27 -8.66 13.61 -0.94
C ILE A 27 -9.22 13.51 0.49
N LYS A 28 -8.83 12.49 1.27
CA LYS A 28 -9.29 12.30 2.66
C LYS A 28 -8.89 13.45 3.58
N ASN A 29 -7.68 13.99 3.41
CA ASN A 29 -7.14 15.04 4.28
C ASN A 29 -7.78 16.42 4.06
N ILE A 30 -8.31 16.66 2.86
CA ILE A 30 -8.99 17.92 2.50
C ILE A 30 -10.39 18.05 3.11
N ALA A 31 -10.99 16.92 3.53
CA ALA A 31 -12.38 16.84 3.96
C ALA A 31 -12.69 17.49 5.33
N LYS A 32 -11.76 18.23 5.96
CA LYS A 32 -11.94 18.74 7.33
C LYS A 32 -11.91 20.27 7.42
N GLY A 33 -12.99 20.85 7.95
CA GLY A 33 -12.88 22.00 8.87
C GLY A 33 -13.28 23.40 8.40
N MET A 34 -13.63 23.66 7.12
CA MET A 34 -14.00 25.03 6.71
C MET A 34 -15.49 25.35 6.86
N LYS A 35 -15.77 26.50 7.51
CA LYS A 35 -17.13 27.05 7.66
C LYS A 35 -17.60 27.65 6.34
N CYS A 36 -18.82 27.33 5.92
CA CYS A 36 -19.37 27.77 4.64
C CYS A 36 -19.35 29.31 4.45
N LYS A 37 -19.63 30.08 5.51
CA LYS A 37 -19.59 31.54 5.49
C LYS A 37 -18.21 32.11 5.12
N GLU A 38 -17.14 31.38 5.44
CA GLU A 38 -15.79 31.79 5.05
C GLU A 38 -15.49 31.42 3.60
N ILE A 39 -15.98 30.27 3.12
CA ILE A 39 -15.81 29.84 1.72
C ILE A 39 -16.49 30.83 0.77
N THR A 40 -17.69 31.32 1.10
CA THR A 40 -18.42 32.30 0.28
C THR A 40 -17.58 33.54 -0.02
N LYS A 41 -16.84 34.05 0.98
CA LYS A 41 -16.01 35.25 0.83
C LYS A 41 -14.88 35.09 -0.19
N TYR A 42 -14.45 33.86 -0.47
CA TYR A 42 -13.42 33.57 -1.48
C TYR A 42 -13.92 33.68 -2.92
N PHE A 43 -15.24 33.64 -3.13
CA PHE A 43 -15.88 33.67 -4.45
C PHE A 43 -16.80 34.88 -4.64
N THR A 44 -16.73 35.87 -3.74
CA THR A 44 -17.54 37.08 -3.82
C THR A 44 -16.62 38.30 -3.85
N LEU A 45 -16.94 39.24 -4.74
CA LEU A 45 -16.24 40.52 -4.82
C LEU A 45 -17.00 41.61 -4.05
N ASP A 46 -16.29 42.65 -3.62
CA ASP A 46 -16.87 43.92 -3.18
C ASP A 46 -17.36 44.76 -4.37
N LYS A 47 -17.89 45.95 -4.07
CA LYS A 47 -18.46 46.86 -5.07
C LYS A 47 -17.40 47.44 -6.00
N GLU A 48 -16.15 47.42 -5.56
CA GLU A 48 -14.96 47.88 -6.25
C GLU A 48 -14.32 46.77 -7.11
N GLY A 49 -14.91 45.56 -7.12
CA GLY A 49 -14.47 44.43 -7.92
C GLY A 49 -13.30 43.64 -7.32
N ASN A 50 -13.01 43.83 -6.03
CA ASN A 50 -11.94 43.11 -5.33
C ASN A 50 -12.52 41.93 -4.54
N PRO A 51 -11.80 40.78 -4.47
CA PRO A 51 -12.25 39.65 -3.65
C PRO A 51 -12.43 40.05 -2.18
N LEU A 52 -13.59 39.76 -1.59
CA LEU A 52 -13.88 40.04 -0.18
C LEU A 52 -12.87 39.37 0.76
N LYS A 53 -12.32 38.23 0.34
CA LYS A 53 -11.21 37.56 0.99
C LYS A 53 -10.48 36.70 -0.04
N SER A 54 -9.15 36.63 0.03
CA SER A 54 -8.37 35.72 -0.80
C SER A 54 -8.07 34.42 -0.07
N HIS A 55 -7.94 33.33 -0.83
CA HIS A 55 -7.43 32.05 -0.35
C HIS A 55 -6.34 31.55 -1.30
N PRO A 56 -5.17 31.08 -0.83
CA PRO A 56 -4.05 30.69 -1.69
C PRO A 56 -4.40 29.63 -2.75
N ALA A 57 -5.36 28.75 -2.46
CA ALA A 57 -5.81 27.70 -3.39
C ALA A 57 -6.86 28.17 -4.41
N VAL A 58 -7.49 29.34 -4.22
CA VAL A 58 -8.56 29.84 -5.10
C VAL A 58 -7.99 30.95 -5.99
N PRO A 59 -7.95 30.77 -7.32
CA PRO A 59 -7.45 31.78 -8.23
C PRO A 59 -8.37 33.03 -8.23
N PRO A 60 -7.82 34.25 -8.11
CA PRO A 60 -8.62 35.48 -8.14
C PRO A 60 -9.47 35.64 -9.42
N GLU A 61 -8.98 35.14 -10.55
CA GLU A 61 -9.67 35.15 -11.83
C GLU A 61 -10.97 34.35 -11.81
N ASP A 62 -11.06 33.28 -11.01
CA ASP A 62 -12.27 32.47 -10.90
C ASP A 62 -13.33 33.16 -10.05
N ALA A 63 -12.92 33.92 -9.02
CA ALA A 63 -13.82 34.78 -8.26
C ALA A 63 -14.36 35.93 -9.12
N LYS A 64 -13.49 36.52 -9.96
CA LYS A 64 -13.90 37.53 -10.94
C LYS A 64 -14.86 36.97 -11.97
N TRP A 65 -14.54 35.81 -12.55
CA TRP A 65 -15.41 35.15 -13.50
C TRP A 65 -16.80 34.83 -12.91
N CYS A 66 -16.86 34.37 -11.66
CA CYS A 66 -18.13 34.14 -10.98
C CYS A 66 -18.97 35.42 -10.86
N HIS A 67 -18.35 36.54 -10.49
CA HIS A 67 -19.02 37.82 -10.39
C HIS A 67 -19.57 38.27 -11.74
N ASP A 68 -18.72 38.31 -12.77
CA ASP A 68 -19.10 38.75 -14.12
C ASP A 68 -20.22 37.87 -14.67
N PHE A 69 -20.14 36.54 -14.50
CA PHE A 69 -21.18 35.61 -14.93
C PHE A 69 -22.54 35.84 -14.24
N MET A 70 -22.54 36.29 -12.98
CA MET A 70 -23.77 36.60 -12.25
C MET A 70 -24.46 37.87 -12.76
N TYR A 71 -23.68 38.92 -13.04
CA TYR A 71 -24.21 40.26 -13.29
C TYR A 71 -24.26 40.66 -14.76
N ASP A 72 -23.42 40.07 -15.62
CA ASP A 72 -23.39 40.36 -17.06
C ASP A 72 -24.40 39.50 -17.86
N SER A 73 -25.00 38.51 -17.22
CA SER A 73 -26.09 37.70 -17.81
C SER A 73 -27.42 38.43 -17.72
N ASP A 74 -28.23 38.39 -18.77
CA ASP A 74 -29.62 38.85 -18.76
C ASP A 74 -30.60 37.67 -18.97
N PRO A 75 -31.40 37.28 -17.96
CA PRO A 75 -31.48 37.84 -16.61
C PRO A 75 -30.28 37.45 -15.71
N PRO A 76 -30.03 38.20 -14.62
CA PRO A 76 -28.94 37.91 -13.69
C PRO A 76 -28.98 36.48 -13.14
N VAL A 77 -27.80 35.86 -13.04
CA VAL A 77 -27.66 34.47 -12.59
C VAL A 77 -27.42 34.43 -11.09
N THR A 78 -28.07 33.48 -10.40
CA THR A 78 -27.88 33.31 -8.96
C THR A 78 -26.46 32.85 -8.62
N PHE A 79 -25.94 33.26 -7.46
CA PHE A 79 -24.63 32.81 -6.95
C PHE A 79 -24.52 31.27 -6.90
N HIS A 80 -25.61 30.58 -6.56
CA HIS A 80 -25.70 29.12 -6.59
C HIS A 80 -25.32 28.56 -7.97
N ARG A 81 -25.98 29.10 -9.01
CA ARG A 81 -25.81 28.63 -10.38
C ARG A 81 -24.44 29.00 -10.93
N ALA A 82 -23.93 30.18 -10.60
CA ALA A 82 -22.57 30.58 -10.94
C ALA A 82 -21.53 29.61 -10.37
N CYS A 83 -21.66 29.21 -9.10
CA CYS A 83 -20.77 28.21 -8.48
C CYS A 83 -20.85 26.83 -9.15
N LEU A 84 -22.05 26.39 -9.56
CA LEU A 84 -22.22 25.13 -10.30
C LEU A 84 -21.51 25.17 -11.66
N ILE A 85 -21.64 26.27 -12.40
CA ILE A 85 -20.98 26.42 -13.70
C ILE A 85 -19.47 26.57 -13.52
N LEU A 86 -19.00 27.30 -12.51
CA LEU A 86 -17.58 27.37 -12.18
C LEU A 86 -17.02 25.98 -11.89
N ARG A 87 -17.70 25.18 -11.05
CA ARG A 87 -17.30 23.80 -10.77
C ARG A 87 -17.21 22.97 -12.05
N ARG A 88 -18.15 23.14 -12.98
CA ARG A 88 -18.14 22.44 -14.27
C ARG A 88 -16.94 22.82 -15.15
N ARG A 89 -16.60 24.11 -15.18
CA ARG A 89 -15.45 24.65 -15.95
C ARG A 89 -14.11 24.07 -15.50
N LEU A 90 -14.04 23.59 -14.26
CA LEU A 90 -12.82 22.95 -13.75
C LEU A 90 -12.52 21.60 -14.42
N PHE A 91 -13.47 20.97 -15.10
CA PHE A 91 -13.32 19.64 -15.71
C PHE A 91 -13.27 19.69 -17.24
N PRO A 92 -12.78 18.64 -17.91
CA PRO A 92 -12.84 18.54 -19.37
C PRO A 92 -14.24 18.79 -19.92
N PHE A 93 -14.34 19.45 -21.07
CA PHE A 93 -15.63 19.93 -21.61
C PHE A 93 -16.69 18.84 -21.81
N HIS A 94 -16.31 17.56 -21.92
CA HIS A 94 -17.21 16.41 -22.09
C HIS A 94 -17.61 15.71 -20.79
N TYR A 95 -17.17 16.20 -19.62
CA TYR A 95 -17.42 15.56 -18.33
C TYR A 95 -18.19 16.44 -17.34
N ASP A 96 -19.41 16.02 -17.00
CA ASP A 96 -20.18 16.65 -15.93
C ASP A 96 -19.77 16.08 -14.56
N PRO A 97 -19.30 16.92 -13.61
CA PRO A 97 -18.91 16.45 -12.29
C PRO A 97 -20.13 15.96 -11.51
N TYR A 98 -19.98 14.83 -10.83
CA TYR A 98 -21.03 14.28 -9.97
C TYR A 98 -21.43 15.26 -8.86
N PRO A 99 -22.71 15.31 -8.48
CA PRO A 99 -23.16 16.08 -7.34
C PRO A 99 -22.57 15.52 -6.04
N TRP A 100 -22.37 16.39 -5.06
CA TRP A 100 -21.84 16.05 -3.74
C TRP A 100 -22.72 15.03 -2.98
N VAL A 101 -24.04 15.09 -3.19
CA VAL A 101 -25.02 14.11 -2.69
C VAL A 101 -25.78 13.54 -3.88
N LYS A 102 -25.82 12.21 -4.00
CA LYS A 102 -26.55 11.54 -5.08
C LYS A 102 -28.06 11.59 -4.84
N GLY A 103 -28.82 11.80 -5.92
CA GLY A 103 -30.28 11.64 -5.92
C GLY A 103 -31.09 12.85 -5.44
N ARG A 104 -30.46 14.01 -5.23
CA ARG A 104 -31.17 15.28 -5.00
C ARG A 104 -30.36 16.48 -5.46
N ASP A 105 -31.04 17.62 -5.59
CA ASP A 105 -30.39 18.89 -5.84
C ASP A 105 -29.46 19.28 -4.68
N GLU A 106 -28.31 19.84 -5.05
CA GLU A 106 -27.31 20.31 -4.11
C GLU A 106 -27.70 21.67 -3.54
N THR A 107 -27.50 21.84 -2.24
CA THR A 107 -27.63 23.14 -1.58
C THR A 107 -26.43 24.04 -1.90
N ASN A 108 -26.57 25.35 -1.68
CA ASN A 108 -25.45 26.30 -1.73
C ASN A 108 -24.23 25.84 -0.93
N VAL A 109 -24.47 25.27 0.25
CA VAL A 109 -23.41 24.81 1.15
C VAL A 109 -22.65 23.63 0.55
N GLU A 110 -23.35 22.72 -0.13
CA GLU A 110 -22.76 21.52 -0.73
C GLU A 110 -21.94 21.87 -1.97
N VAL A 111 -22.46 22.74 -2.82
CA VAL A 111 -21.72 23.22 -4.01
C VAL A 111 -20.44 23.95 -3.57
N LEU A 112 -20.52 24.83 -2.57
CA LEU A 112 -19.34 25.57 -2.08
C LEU A 112 -18.30 24.64 -1.45
N LYS A 113 -18.73 23.65 -0.65
CA LYS A 113 -17.81 22.65 -0.08
C LYS A 113 -17.15 21.80 -1.16
N SER A 114 -17.93 21.38 -2.15
CA SER A 114 -17.44 20.61 -3.30
C SER A 114 -16.41 21.41 -4.10
N LEU A 115 -16.73 22.65 -4.43
CA LEU A 115 -15.85 23.55 -5.17
C LEU A 115 -14.55 23.81 -4.41
N MET A 116 -14.65 24.14 -3.11
CA MET A 116 -13.47 24.37 -2.27
C MET A 116 -12.60 23.12 -2.15
N ALA A 117 -13.20 21.93 -2.00
CA ALA A 117 -12.45 20.68 -1.95
C ALA A 117 -11.65 20.43 -3.23
N ILE A 118 -12.19 20.79 -4.41
CA ILE A 118 -11.48 20.68 -5.69
C ILE A 118 -10.26 21.61 -5.72
N TYR A 119 -10.42 22.88 -5.30
CA TYR A 119 -9.29 23.82 -5.26
C TYR A 119 -8.19 23.40 -4.30
N LEU A 120 -8.56 22.99 -3.08
CA LEU A 120 -7.60 22.48 -2.10
C LEU A 120 -6.87 21.24 -2.61
N HIS A 121 -7.59 20.36 -3.30
CA HIS A 121 -7.01 19.17 -3.91
C HIS A 121 -5.97 19.52 -4.97
N ARG A 122 -6.32 20.42 -5.88
CA ARG A 122 -5.40 20.88 -6.94
C ARG A 122 -4.20 21.61 -6.37
N ALA A 123 -4.40 22.45 -5.37
CA ALA A 123 -3.32 23.16 -4.70
C ALA A 123 -2.35 22.19 -4.01
N GLU A 124 -2.86 21.19 -3.28
CA GLU A 124 -1.99 20.18 -2.63
C GLU A 124 -1.25 19.33 -3.67
N VAL A 125 -1.93 18.90 -4.75
CA VAL A 125 -1.28 18.19 -5.86
C VAL A 125 -0.19 19.05 -6.50
N GLN A 126 -0.41 20.35 -6.67
CA GLN A 126 0.58 21.26 -7.24
C GLN A 126 1.76 21.49 -6.29
N ASN A 127 1.51 21.62 -4.98
CA ASN A 127 2.57 21.69 -3.96
C ASN A 127 3.44 20.43 -4.00
N LEU A 128 2.81 19.26 -4.11
CA LEU A 128 3.47 17.96 -4.21
C LEU A 128 4.31 17.82 -5.49
N ARG A 129 3.81 18.33 -6.62
CA ARG A 129 4.55 18.41 -7.88
C ARG A 129 5.71 19.41 -7.83
N GLY A 130 5.56 20.47 -7.04
CA GLY A 130 6.53 21.55 -6.90
C GLY A 130 7.63 21.30 -5.86
N LEU A 131 7.66 20.14 -5.21
CA LEU A 131 8.71 19.80 -4.26
C LEU A 131 10.07 19.78 -4.97
N LYS A 132 11.05 20.52 -4.40
CA LYS A 132 12.41 20.62 -4.95
C LYS A 132 13.14 19.27 -4.97
N GLU A 133 12.84 18.45 -3.98
CA GLU A 133 13.36 17.10 -3.85
C GLU A 133 12.20 16.12 -3.98
N ASP A 134 12.26 15.23 -4.96
CA ASP A 134 11.24 14.20 -5.20
C ASP A 134 9.84 14.75 -5.55
N PRO A 135 9.69 15.43 -6.69
CA PRO A 135 8.41 15.96 -7.15
C PRO A 135 7.44 14.82 -7.49
N ALA A 136 6.19 14.97 -7.07
CA ALA A 136 5.21 13.92 -7.31
C ALA A 136 4.74 13.86 -8.78
N ASP A 137 5.00 12.76 -9.49
CA ASP A 137 4.40 12.47 -10.80
C ASP A 137 3.01 11.80 -10.73
N PHE A 138 1.97 12.63 -10.71
CA PHE A 138 0.57 12.18 -10.83
C PHE A 138 0.07 12.08 -12.28
N ASN A 139 0.92 12.34 -13.27
CA ASN A 139 0.54 12.13 -14.68
C ASN A 139 0.64 10.65 -15.05
N SER A 140 1.63 9.95 -14.50
CA SER A 140 1.85 8.52 -14.77
C SER A 140 1.43 7.60 -13.63
N HIS A 141 1.17 8.12 -12.42
CA HIS A 141 0.93 7.32 -11.22
C HIS A 141 -0.20 7.85 -10.34
N LEU A 142 -1.11 6.98 -9.89
CA LEU A 142 -2.14 7.31 -8.87
C LEU A 142 -1.63 7.18 -7.43
N TYR A 143 -0.49 6.50 -7.26
CA TYR A 143 0.19 6.25 -6.00
C TYR A 143 1.69 6.32 -6.24
N GLN A 144 2.40 7.02 -5.35
CA GLN A 144 3.86 7.06 -5.34
C GLN A 144 4.37 6.46 -4.03
N PRO A 145 5.08 5.33 -4.10
CA PRO A 145 5.67 4.73 -2.93
C PRO A 145 6.80 5.62 -2.39
N GLU A 146 7.06 5.56 -1.08
CA GLU A 146 8.19 6.29 -0.47
C GLU A 146 9.49 6.00 -1.23
N LEU A 147 10.26 7.05 -1.53
CA LEU A 147 11.69 6.93 -1.84
C LEU A 147 12.45 6.57 -0.56
N GLY A 148 12.23 5.34 -0.08
CA GLY A 148 12.67 4.87 1.23
C GLY A 148 12.86 3.36 1.21
N GLY A 149 13.91 2.93 0.51
CA GLY A 149 14.35 1.55 0.38
C GLY A 149 14.54 1.20 -1.09
N LYS A 150 15.77 1.34 -1.61
CA LYS A 150 16.16 0.80 -2.93
C LYS A 150 15.88 -0.72 -3.05
N ASN A 151 15.60 -1.36 -1.91
CA ASN A 151 15.56 -2.78 -1.67
C ASN A 151 14.26 -3.23 -0.95
N LYS A 152 13.12 -2.57 -1.17
CA LYS A 152 11.84 -2.96 -0.51
C LYS A 152 11.40 -4.41 -0.77
N GLN A 153 11.91 -5.00 -1.86
CA GLN A 153 11.72 -6.40 -2.24
C GLN A 153 12.93 -7.29 -1.88
N SER A 154 13.95 -6.75 -1.21
CA SER A 154 15.14 -7.51 -0.81
C SER A 154 14.80 -8.41 0.36
N VAL A 155 14.62 -9.69 0.06
CA VAL A 155 14.58 -10.76 1.07
C VAL A 155 15.84 -10.71 1.96
N PRO A 156 17.07 -10.55 1.43
CA PRO A 156 18.26 -10.43 2.28
C PRO A 156 18.21 -9.30 3.31
N ASP A 157 17.61 -8.16 2.97
CA ASP A 157 17.49 -7.04 3.90
C ASP A 157 16.49 -7.38 5.03
N CYS A 158 15.40 -8.07 4.70
CA CYS A 158 14.44 -8.59 5.69
C CYS A 158 15.08 -9.63 6.61
N GLU A 159 15.87 -10.56 6.05
CA GLU A 159 16.57 -11.60 6.81
C GLU A 159 17.58 -11.03 7.81
N ARG A 160 18.26 -9.93 7.46
CA ARG A 160 19.16 -9.23 8.39
C ARG A 160 18.41 -8.69 9.61
N ILE A 161 17.19 -8.20 9.44
CA ILE A 161 16.36 -7.65 10.53
C ILE A 161 15.98 -8.74 11.53
N ILE A 162 15.56 -9.90 11.05
CA ILE A 162 15.20 -11.06 11.89
C ILE A 162 16.43 -11.90 12.26
N SER A 163 17.65 -11.37 12.11
CA SER A 163 18.86 -12.15 12.38
C SER A 163 19.11 -12.36 13.89
N PRO A 164 19.84 -13.42 14.27
CA PRO A 164 20.21 -13.65 15.66
C PRO A 164 20.98 -12.52 16.33
N GLY A 165 21.74 -11.74 15.56
CA GLY A 165 22.44 -10.56 16.08
C GLY A 165 21.47 -9.50 16.59
N VAL A 166 20.37 -9.27 15.87
CA VAL A 166 19.41 -8.21 16.19
C VAL A 166 18.61 -8.54 17.43
N PHE A 167 18.01 -9.72 17.53
CA PHE A 167 17.21 -10.05 18.72
C PHE A 167 18.08 -10.21 19.98
N LYS A 168 19.31 -10.74 19.87
CA LYS A 168 20.26 -10.76 21.00
C LYS A 168 20.65 -9.35 21.45
N PHE A 169 20.80 -8.42 20.51
CA PHE A 169 21.05 -7.02 20.83
C PHE A 169 19.86 -6.39 21.57
N LEU A 170 18.64 -6.65 21.11
CA LEU A 170 17.42 -6.17 21.78
C LEU A 170 17.28 -6.74 23.19
N GLU A 171 17.53 -8.03 23.39
CA GLU A 171 17.57 -8.66 24.72
C GLU A 171 18.57 -7.96 25.64
N LYS A 172 19.80 -7.71 25.17
CA LYS A 172 20.84 -6.99 25.92
C LYS A 172 20.44 -5.55 26.27
N LYS A 173 19.55 -4.93 25.50
CA LYS A 173 19.02 -3.58 25.74
C LYS A 173 17.73 -3.56 26.56
N GLY A 174 17.24 -4.72 27.00
CA GLY A 174 16.01 -4.85 27.78
C GLY A 174 14.73 -4.82 26.93
N HIS A 175 14.82 -4.84 25.60
CA HIS A 175 13.67 -4.88 24.69
C HIS A 175 13.22 -6.32 24.43
N THR A 176 12.80 -7.02 25.49
CA THR A 176 12.50 -8.47 25.48
C THR A 176 11.30 -8.85 24.60
N SER A 177 10.25 -8.03 24.57
CA SER A 177 9.06 -8.28 23.75
C SER A 177 9.38 -8.26 22.25
N GLY A 178 10.06 -7.21 21.79
CA GLY A 178 10.50 -7.08 20.39
C GLY A 178 11.48 -8.19 19.99
N ALA A 179 12.43 -8.53 20.87
CA ALA A 179 13.34 -9.64 20.62
C ALA A 179 12.62 -10.98 20.46
N THR A 180 11.62 -11.23 21.31
CA THR A 180 10.81 -12.46 21.25
C THR A 180 10.09 -12.59 19.91
N VAL A 181 9.47 -11.51 19.43
CA VAL A 181 8.77 -11.51 18.14
C VAL A 181 9.73 -11.74 16.98
N LEU A 182 10.89 -11.06 16.97
CA LEU A 182 11.89 -11.29 15.92
C LEU A 182 12.44 -12.72 15.93
N LYS A 183 12.60 -13.32 17.11
CA LYS A 183 13.03 -14.72 17.26
C LYS A 183 11.98 -15.70 16.73
N LEU A 184 10.69 -15.45 17.00
CA LEU A 184 9.59 -16.25 16.42
C LEU A 184 9.60 -16.19 14.88
N LEU A 185 9.73 -14.99 14.32
CA LEU A 185 9.81 -14.80 12.86
C LEU A 185 11.05 -15.47 12.26
N HIS A 186 12.21 -15.36 12.93
CA HIS A 186 13.43 -16.05 12.53
C HIS A 186 13.27 -17.57 12.48
N ASN A 187 12.73 -18.15 13.56
CA ASN A 187 12.53 -19.58 13.68
C ASN A 187 11.55 -20.11 12.63
N TRP A 188 10.43 -19.41 12.41
CA TRP A 188 9.49 -19.74 11.35
C TRP A 188 10.13 -19.66 9.96
N HIS A 189 10.85 -18.58 9.64
CA HIS A 189 11.53 -18.45 8.35
C HIS A 189 12.52 -19.61 8.14
N LYS A 190 13.29 -19.96 9.17
CA LYS A 190 14.19 -21.12 9.15
C LYS A 190 13.42 -22.44 8.99
N ALA A 191 12.24 -22.58 9.59
CA ALA A 191 11.39 -23.76 9.40
C ALA A 191 10.82 -23.86 7.98
N VAL A 192 10.60 -22.73 7.32
CA VAL A 192 10.10 -22.66 5.94
C VAL A 192 11.18 -22.95 4.92
N ASP A 193 12.36 -22.33 5.08
CA ASP A 193 13.40 -22.28 4.05
C ASP A 193 14.78 -22.82 4.49
N GLY A 194 15.04 -22.90 5.79
CA GLY A 194 16.33 -23.30 6.34
C GLY A 194 16.68 -24.78 6.09
N ARG A 195 17.98 -25.07 5.94
CA ARG A 195 18.54 -26.44 5.84
C ARG A 195 18.87 -27.01 7.22
N GLY A 196 18.95 -28.34 7.32
CA GLY A 196 19.47 -29.03 8.52
C GLY A 196 18.55 -29.07 9.74
N LEU A 197 17.24 -28.85 9.56
CA LEU A 197 16.22 -29.04 10.59
C LEU A 197 15.42 -30.32 10.35
N SER A 198 15.05 -31.03 11.41
CA SER A 198 14.08 -32.13 11.33
C SER A 198 12.66 -31.60 11.15
N GLU A 199 11.75 -32.41 10.62
CA GLU A 199 10.35 -32.01 10.45
C GLU A 199 9.65 -31.73 11.78
N ASP A 200 10.04 -32.40 12.88
CA ASP A 200 9.51 -32.12 14.21
C ASP A 200 9.94 -30.75 14.72
N GLN A 201 11.20 -30.36 14.48
CA GLN A 201 11.68 -29.00 14.80
C GLN A 201 10.95 -27.95 13.97
N ARG A 202 10.72 -28.21 12.68
CA ARG A 202 9.96 -27.30 11.82
C ARG A 202 8.52 -27.15 12.31
N SER A 203 7.87 -28.27 12.64
CA SER A 203 6.50 -28.28 13.17
C SER A 203 6.41 -27.45 14.46
N THR A 204 7.37 -27.63 15.38
CA THR A 204 7.45 -26.83 16.61
C THR A 204 7.53 -25.33 16.34
N TYR A 205 8.43 -24.89 15.47
CA TYR A 205 8.58 -23.46 15.14
C TYR A 205 7.35 -22.89 14.42
N CYS A 206 6.70 -23.66 13.56
CA CYS A 206 5.43 -23.26 12.94
C CYS A 206 4.32 -23.12 13.99
N GLU A 207 4.25 -24.05 14.93
CA GLU A 207 3.24 -24.04 16.00
C GLU A 207 3.42 -22.86 16.94
N GLU A 208 4.65 -22.52 17.31
CA GLU A 208 4.96 -21.37 18.15
C GLU A 208 4.46 -20.05 17.54
N LEU A 209 4.72 -19.83 16.24
CA LEU A 209 4.24 -18.63 15.55
C LEU A 209 2.71 -18.64 15.41
N LYS A 210 2.11 -19.80 15.11
CA LYS A 210 0.66 -19.95 15.02
C LYS A 210 -0.03 -19.61 16.33
N CYS A 211 0.45 -20.18 17.44
CA CYS A 211 -0.05 -19.90 18.78
C CYS A 211 0.05 -18.41 19.10
N TRP A 212 1.19 -17.77 18.80
CA TRP A 212 1.37 -16.35 19.05
C TRP A 212 0.36 -15.47 18.28
N LEU A 213 0.04 -15.81 17.03
CA LEU A 213 -0.99 -15.10 16.26
C LEU A 213 -2.40 -15.32 16.83
N LEU A 214 -2.73 -16.56 17.19
CA LEU A 214 -4.06 -16.92 17.70
C LEU A 214 -4.28 -16.48 19.15
N ASP A 215 -3.24 -16.38 19.97
CA ASP A 215 -3.33 -15.83 21.34
C ASP A 215 -3.92 -14.41 21.33
N ASP A 216 -3.71 -13.66 20.26
CA ASP A 216 -4.34 -12.36 20.06
C ASP A 216 -5.73 -12.51 19.41
N TRP A 217 -5.86 -13.17 18.26
CA TRP A 217 -7.10 -13.18 17.48
C TRP A 217 -8.22 -14.09 17.99
N MET A 218 -7.85 -15.16 18.69
CA MET A 218 -8.73 -16.21 19.18
C MET A 218 -8.13 -16.81 20.47
N PRO A 219 -8.06 -16.09 21.59
CA PRO A 219 -7.31 -16.51 22.79
C PRO A 219 -7.68 -17.90 23.34
N TRP A 220 -8.91 -18.36 23.06
CA TRP A 220 -9.41 -19.69 23.43
C TRP A 220 -9.01 -20.82 22.46
N HIS A 221 -8.15 -20.56 21.46
CA HIS A 221 -7.78 -21.54 20.43
C HIS A 221 -7.17 -22.84 20.98
N ARG A 222 -6.60 -22.79 22.19
CA ARG A 222 -6.02 -23.94 22.89
C ARG A 222 -7.08 -24.89 23.46
N GLU A 223 -8.27 -24.38 23.72
CA GLU A 223 -9.41 -25.14 24.26
C GLU A 223 -10.35 -25.58 23.13
N VAL A 224 -10.68 -24.63 22.24
CA VAL A 224 -11.58 -24.85 21.11
C VAL A 224 -10.94 -24.27 19.86
N LYS A 225 -10.49 -25.14 18.95
CA LYS A 225 -9.86 -24.77 17.68
C LYS A 225 -10.88 -24.74 16.53
N ASP A 226 -11.94 -23.95 16.70
CA ASP A 226 -12.98 -23.71 15.68
C ASP A 226 -12.87 -22.27 15.14
N TYR A 227 -12.28 -22.12 13.97
CA TYR A 227 -12.07 -20.81 13.34
C TYR A 227 -13.37 -20.09 12.93
N SER A 228 -14.52 -20.80 12.89
CA SER A 228 -15.82 -20.16 12.65
C SER A 228 -16.24 -19.22 13.79
N GLN A 229 -15.63 -19.38 14.97
CA GLN A 229 -15.91 -18.60 16.16
C GLN A 229 -15.00 -17.37 16.32
N ILE A 230 -14.09 -17.11 15.37
CA ILE A 230 -13.21 -15.93 15.42
C ILE A 230 -14.04 -14.65 15.54
N ASP A 231 -13.69 -13.79 16.50
CA ASP A 231 -14.34 -12.50 16.69
C ASP A 231 -13.98 -11.54 15.55
N VAL A 232 -14.89 -11.44 14.57
CA VAL A 232 -14.76 -10.55 13.41
C VAL A 232 -14.83 -9.06 13.77
N ASN A 233 -15.30 -8.70 14.97
CA ASN A 233 -15.44 -7.32 15.43
C ASN A 233 -14.24 -6.86 16.27
N ARG A 234 -13.31 -7.75 16.62
CA ARG A 234 -12.12 -7.41 17.41
C ARG A 234 -11.35 -6.27 16.70
N PRO A 235 -11.07 -5.14 17.39
CA PRO A 235 -10.40 -4.00 16.77
C PRO A 235 -9.06 -4.43 16.15
N VAL A 236 -8.92 -4.23 14.84
CA VAL A 236 -7.74 -4.62 14.07
C VAL A 236 -6.58 -3.66 14.35
N LYS A 237 -6.05 -3.69 15.57
CA LYS A 237 -4.70 -3.19 15.84
C LYS A 237 -3.76 -4.31 15.38
N GLY A 238 -3.10 -4.13 14.24
CA GLY A 238 -2.19 -5.13 13.70
C GLY A 238 -1.20 -5.66 14.74
N ILE A 239 -1.02 -6.98 14.82
CA ILE A 239 -0.10 -7.60 15.79
C ILE A 239 1.32 -7.22 15.39
N CYS A 240 1.99 -6.41 16.23
CA CYS A 240 3.31 -5.84 15.90
C CYS A 240 3.34 -5.18 14.51
N GLY A 241 2.23 -4.57 14.11
CA GLY A 241 2.08 -3.95 12.82
C GLY A 241 1.60 -4.87 11.70
N LEU A 242 1.49 -6.19 11.84
CA LEU A 242 0.97 -7.08 10.77
C LEU A 242 -0.47 -6.72 10.36
N THR A 243 -0.77 -6.69 9.04
CA THR A 243 -2.17 -6.48 8.59
C THR A 243 -3.02 -7.71 8.86
N ARG A 244 -4.35 -7.55 8.81
CA ARG A 244 -5.31 -8.66 8.85
C ARG A 244 -5.08 -9.67 7.74
N GLU A 245 -4.83 -9.19 6.51
CA GLU A 245 -4.60 -10.02 5.33
C GLU A 245 -3.33 -10.86 5.50
N VAL A 246 -2.27 -10.28 6.08
CA VAL A 246 -1.02 -10.99 6.39
C VAL A 246 -1.26 -12.06 7.44
N ILE A 247 -1.97 -11.74 8.53
CA ILE A 247 -2.25 -12.71 9.60
C ILE A 247 -3.05 -13.90 9.05
N VAL A 248 -4.14 -13.64 8.31
CA VAL A 248 -4.97 -14.70 7.70
C VAL A 248 -4.14 -15.56 6.75
N SER A 249 -3.32 -14.94 5.91
CA SER A 249 -2.48 -15.66 4.94
C SER A 249 -1.41 -16.51 5.60
N LEU A 250 -0.80 -15.98 6.67
CA LEU A 250 0.23 -16.68 7.44
C LEU A 250 -0.37 -17.86 8.19
N LEU A 251 -1.52 -17.69 8.84
CA LEU A 251 -2.26 -18.78 9.48
C LEU A 251 -2.64 -19.88 8.49
N ALA A 252 -3.18 -19.52 7.32
CA ALA A 252 -3.50 -20.48 6.27
C ALA A 252 -2.26 -21.24 5.78
N ASN A 253 -1.12 -20.56 5.63
CA ASN A 253 0.14 -21.19 5.25
C ASN A 253 0.64 -22.17 6.32
N LEU A 254 0.63 -21.76 7.59
CA LEU A 254 1.05 -22.58 8.73
C LEU A 254 0.22 -23.87 8.83
N GLU A 255 -1.11 -23.76 8.77
CA GLU A 255 -2.00 -24.93 8.81
C GLU A 255 -1.80 -25.84 7.61
N SER A 256 -1.71 -25.27 6.40
CA SER A 256 -1.51 -26.06 5.19
C SER A 256 -0.17 -26.80 5.21
N ARG A 257 0.86 -26.24 5.83
CA ARG A 257 2.17 -26.88 5.96
C ARG A 257 2.14 -28.04 6.95
N GLU A 258 1.47 -27.88 8.08
CA GLU A 258 1.35 -28.99 9.03
C GLU A 258 0.59 -30.17 8.41
N LEU A 259 -0.48 -29.90 7.65
CA LEU A 259 -1.18 -30.94 6.89
C LEU A 259 -0.27 -31.65 5.86
N ARG A 260 0.62 -30.89 5.20
CA ARG A 260 1.56 -31.44 4.21
C ARG A 260 2.82 -32.08 4.81
N ARG A 261 3.06 -31.95 6.12
CA ARG A 261 4.26 -32.49 6.77
C ARG A 261 4.42 -33.99 6.54
N ILE A 262 3.30 -34.74 6.63
CA ILE A 262 3.28 -36.18 6.37
C ILE A 262 3.72 -36.47 4.92
N GLU A 263 3.27 -35.67 3.97
CA GLU A 263 3.64 -35.81 2.56
C GLU A 263 5.13 -35.51 2.34
N TYR A 264 5.68 -34.50 3.01
CA TYR A 264 7.11 -34.18 2.93
C TYR A 264 7.98 -35.34 3.40
N ILE A 265 7.59 -36.00 4.49
CA ILE A 265 8.28 -37.17 5.03
C ILE A 265 8.16 -38.35 4.06
N GLN A 266 6.93 -38.69 3.64
CA GLN A 266 6.66 -39.85 2.80
C GLN A 266 7.30 -39.77 1.42
N ARG A 267 7.30 -38.57 0.82
CA ARG A 267 7.80 -38.33 -0.53
C ARG A 267 9.22 -37.78 -0.56
N ASN A 268 9.84 -37.59 0.60
CA ASN A 268 11.14 -36.95 0.74
C ASN A 268 11.22 -35.59 0.01
N ILE A 269 10.13 -34.82 0.08
CA ILE A 269 10.00 -33.51 -0.57
C ILE A 269 10.53 -32.43 0.38
N LYS A 270 11.41 -31.57 -0.14
CA LYS A 270 11.95 -30.46 0.64
C LYS A 270 10.90 -29.36 0.76
N PRO A 271 10.65 -28.77 1.93
CA PRO A 271 9.63 -27.74 2.09
C PRO A 271 9.81 -26.49 1.21
N ARG A 272 11.04 -26.21 0.75
CA ARG A 272 11.36 -25.11 -0.18
C ARG A 272 10.66 -25.24 -1.54
N SER A 273 10.29 -26.46 -1.97
CA SER A 273 9.53 -26.67 -3.21
C SER A 273 8.10 -26.12 -3.16
N SER A 274 7.67 -25.56 -2.02
CA SER A 274 6.40 -24.85 -1.87
C SER A 274 6.51 -23.32 -2.01
N SER A 275 7.72 -22.80 -2.29
CA SER A 275 7.99 -21.39 -2.58
C SER A 275 7.90 -21.11 -4.09
N THR A 276 7.91 -19.82 -4.46
CA THR A 276 7.98 -19.36 -5.85
C THR A 276 9.41 -19.01 -6.30
N ASP A 277 10.42 -19.28 -5.46
CA ASP A 277 11.83 -18.95 -5.73
C ASP A 277 12.31 -19.46 -7.10
N ASP A 278 11.92 -20.69 -7.47
CA ASP A 278 12.32 -21.30 -8.74
C ASP A 278 11.68 -20.55 -9.94
N VAL A 279 10.46 -20.04 -9.77
CA VAL A 279 9.78 -19.20 -10.76
C VAL A 279 10.45 -17.83 -10.87
N GLU A 280 10.80 -17.23 -9.74
CA GLU A 280 11.51 -15.94 -9.71
C GLU A 280 12.92 -16.06 -10.29
N SER A 281 13.60 -17.19 -10.07
CA SER A 281 14.88 -17.53 -10.67
C SER A 281 14.74 -17.73 -12.19
N PHE A 282 13.67 -18.38 -12.64
CA PHE A 282 13.33 -18.50 -14.05
C PHE A 282 13.05 -17.14 -14.70
N ILE A 283 12.28 -16.27 -14.05
CA ILE A 283 12.03 -14.89 -14.52
C ILE A 283 13.34 -14.08 -14.56
N SER A 284 14.22 -14.27 -13.58
CA SER A 284 15.54 -13.63 -13.60
C SER A 284 16.39 -14.07 -14.80
N LEU A 285 16.31 -15.36 -15.17
CA LEU A 285 16.94 -15.89 -16.39
C LEU A 285 16.31 -15.28 -17.66
N LEU A 286 14.99 -15.06 -17.68
CA LEU A 286 14.35 -14.34 -18.79
C LEU A 286 14.94 -12.94 -18.95
N HIS A 287 15.12 -12.20 -17.85
CA HIS A 287 15.73 -10.88 -17.90
C HIS A 287 17.20 -10.90 -18.33
N GLU A 288 17.94 -11.96 -17.98
CA GLU A 288 19.33 -12.16 -18.41
C GLU A 288 19.43 -12.39 -19.93
N ILE A 289 18.51 -13.18 -20.50
CA ILE A 289 18.53 -13.57 -21.92
C ILE A 289 17.85 -12.53 -22.82
N LEU A 290 16.73 -11.95 -22.37
CA LEU A 290 15.85 -11.09 -23.18
C LEU A 290 16.01 -9.60 -22.86
N GLY A 291 16.67 -9.26 -21.75
CA GLY A 291 16.80 -7.90 -21.25
C GLY A 291 15.71 -7.50 -20.25
N LEU A 292 15.77 -6.26 -19.78
CA LEU A 292 14.89 -5.76 -18.71
C LEU A 292 13.40 -5.72 -19.11
N ASN A 293 13.12 -5.43 -20.39
CA ASN A 293 11.76 -5.39 -20.93
C ASN A 293 11.69 -6.32 -22.13
N PHE A 294 10.72 -7.24 -22.11
CA PHE A 294 10.46 -8.15 -23.20
C PHE A 294 8.96 -8.37 -23.38
N ASP A 295 8.54 -8.71 -24.59
CA ASP A 295 7.17 -9.06 -24.91
C ASP A 295 6.96 -10.58 -24.99
N LEU A 296 5.71 -10.99 -25.11
CA LEU A 296 5.34 -12.40 -25.18
C LEU A 296 5.94 -13.11 -26.41
N LYS A 297 6.11 -12.39 -27.53
CA LYS A 297 6.65 -12.95 -28.77
C LYS A 297 8.13 -13.27 -28.62
N GLN A 298 8.89 -12.38 -27.96
CA GLN A 298 10.31 -12.58 -27.64
C GLN A 298 10.51 -13.77 -26.69
N VAL A 299 9.63 -13.94 -25.70
CA VAL A 299 9.67 -15.12 -24.81
C VAL A 299 9.48 -16.39 -25.62
N PHE A 300 8.48 -16.46 -26.50
CA PHE A 300 8.22 -17.67 -27.29
C PHE A 300 9.32 -17.97 -28.30
N SER A 301 9.92 -16.97 -28.94
CA SER A 301 11.00 -17.18 -29.91
C SER A 301 12.27 -17.73 -29.25
N GLU A 302 12.59 -17.25 -28.06
CA GLU A 302 13.80 -17.64 -27.32
C GLU A 302 13.56 -18.77 -26.32
N LEU A 303 12.32 -19.25 -26.17
CA LEU A 303 11.94 -20.27 -25.20
C LEU A 303 12.85 -21.52 -25.26
N PRO A 304 13.23 -22.07 -26.44
CA PRO A 304 14.14 -23.20 -26.50
C PRO A 304 15.51 -22.92 -25.85
N LYS A 305 16.04 -21.71 -26.05
CA LYS A 305 17.31 -21.26 -25.46
C LYS A 305 17.18 -21.06 -23.96
N ILE A 306 16.11 -20.40 -23.52
CA ILE A 306 15.78 -20.20 -22.11
C ILE A 306 15.69 -21.54 -21.37
N LEU A 307 14.94 -22.50 -21.92
CA LEU A 307 14.80 -23.83 -21.33
C LEU A 307 16.13 -24.58 -21.29
N ASN A 308 16.99 -24.42 -22.28
CA ASN A 308 18.31 -25.04 -22.29
C ASN A 308 19.22 -24.46 -21.19
N GLU A 309 19.26 -23.13 -21.05
CA GLU A 309 20.03 -22.49 -19.96
C GLU A 309 19.46 -22.82 -18.58
N PHE A 310 18.13 -22.88 -18.43
CA PHE A 310 17.50 -23.28 -17.18
C PHE A 310 17.89 -24.71 -16.80
N ARG A 311 17.85 -25.65 -17.75
CA ARG A 311 18.29 -27.04 -17.54
C ARG A 311 19.72 -27.11 -17.02
N LYS A 312 20.65 -26.35 -17.61
CA LYS A 312 22.05 -26.29 -17.16
C LYS A 312 22.16 -25.82 -15.70
N LYS A 313 21.39 -24.80 -15.30
CA LYS A 313 21.40 -24.28 -13.92
C LYS A 313 20.78 -25.25 -12.91
N THR A 314 19.91 -26.17 -13.35
CA THR A 314 19.23 -27.16 -12.49
C THR A 314 19.87 -28.56 -12.48
N ASP A 315 20.84 -28.82 -13.37
CA ASP A 315 21.48 -30.12 -13.52
C ASP A 315 22.61 -30.31 -12.48
N LYS A 316 22.47 -31.34 -11.64
CA LYS A 316 23.37 -31.64 -10.52
C LYS A 316 24.76 -32.09 -10.95
N ASP A 317 24.89 -32.57 -12.19
CA ASP A 317 26.12 -33.16 -12.69
C ASP A 317 27.00 -32.16 -13.46
N LEU A 318 26.54 -30.91 -13.61
CA LEU A 318 27.29 -29.84 -14.25
C LEU A 318 28.04 -28.97 -13.22
N GLN A 319 29.23 -28.51 -13.60
CA GLN A 319 30.06 -27.60 -12.77
C GLN A 319 29.39 -26.27 -12.39
N PHE A 320 28.28 -25.92 -13.05
CA PHE A 320 27.54 -24.68 -12.83
C PHE A 320 26.22 -24.88 -12.04
N TYR A 321 26.07 -26.02 -11.37
CA TYR A 321 24.93 -26.31 -10.48
C TYR A 321 24.90 -25.35 -9.27
N TYR A 322 23.77 -24.67 -9.06
CA TYR A 322 23.52 -23.77 -7.92
C TYR A 322 22.72 -24.46 -6.79
#